data_AF-A0AAD5P7D3-F1
#
_entry.id   AF-A0AAD5P7D3-F1
#
_cell.length_a   1.000
_cell.length_b   1.000
_cell.length_c   1.000
_cell.angle_alpha   90.00
_cell.angle_beta   90.00
_cell.angle_gamma   90.00
#
_symmetry.space_group_name_H-M   'P 1'
#
loop_
_entity.id
_entity.type
_entity.pdbx_description
1 polymer ?
#
loop_
_entity_poly.entity_id
_entity_poly.type
_entity_poly.pdbx_seq_one_letter_code
_entity_poly.pdbx_strand_id
1 'polypeptide(L)'
;APTAISPKTDDALITYLNRGQLYAIDLKEARPEQTDGNTMVTTTISITFHEKSHRQVANNYWKFWLSQQRSTDARAISIGKS
;
A
#
# COMPACT_ATOMS: atom_id res chain seq x y z
N ALA A 1 -1.50 12.80 -0.29
CA ALA A 1 -2.94 12.52 -0.37
C ALA A 1 -3.64 13.16 0.83
N PRO A 2 -4.93 13.53 0.76
CA PRO A 2 -5.68 13.99 1.93
C PRO A 2 -5.85 12.84 2.95
N THR A 3 -5.47 13.09 4.21
CA THR A 3 -5.66 12.14 5.31
C THR A 3 -6.77 12.65 6.21
N ALA A 4 -7.76 11.80 6.51
CA ALA A 4 -8.80 12.13 7.46
C ALA A 4 -8.30 11.94 8.89
N ILE A 5 -8.64 12.89 9.75
CA ILE A 5 -8.37 12.81 11.18
C ILE A 5 -9.53 12.03 11.80
N SER A 6 -9.24 10.86 12.39
CA SER A 6 -10.25 10.11 13.13
C SER A 6 -10.31 10.64 14.58
N PRO A 7 -11.47 11.10 15.08
CA PRO A 7 -11.60 11.65 16.44
C PRO A 7 -11.65 10.57 17.54
N LYS A 8 -11.57 9.27 17.20
CA LYS A 8 -11.55 8.15 18.16
C LYS A 8 -10.14 7.58 18.26
N THR A 9 -9.63 7.52 19.49
CA THR A 9 -8.24 7.22 19.87
C THR A 9 -7.71 5.85 19.40
N ASP A 10 -8.57 4.94 18.92
CA ASP A 10 -8.20 3.57 18.53
C ASP A 10 -8.35 3.24 17.02
N ASP A 11 -8.95 4.12 16.21
CA ASP A 11 -9.09 3.87 14.78
C ASP A 11 -7.85 4.36 14.03
N ALA A 12 -7.20 3.47 13.28
CA ALA A 12 -6.06 3.82 12.43
C ALA A 12 -6.43 4.99 11.49
N LEU A 13 -5.49 5.93 11.30
CA LEU A 13 -5.67 7.06 10.39
C LEU A 13 -5.99 6.57 8.97
N ILE A 14 -7.07 7.09 8.38
CA ILE A 14 -7.51 6.73 7.03
C ILE A 14 -7.06 7.81 6.04
N THR A 15 -6.34 7.40 5.00
CA THR A 15 -5.97 8.26 3.87
C THR A 15 -6.80 7.88 2.65
N TYR A 16 -7.51 8.85 2.07
CA TYR A 16 -8.33 8.63 0.88
C TYR A 16 -7.51 8.77 -0.39
N LEU A 17 -7.59 7.76 -1.26
CA LEU A 17 -6.88 7.70 -2.54
C LEU A 17 -7.88 7.61 -3.69
N ASN A 18 -7.65 8.41 -4.73
CA ASN A 18 -8.36 8.34 -5.98
C ASN A 18 -7.80 7.19 -6.82
N ARG A 19 -8.69 6.36 -7.38
CA ARG A 19 -8.29 5.24 -8.23
C ARG A 19 -7.48 5.72 -9.43
N GLY A 20 -6.30 5.12 -9.64
CA GLY A 20 -5.42 5.40 -10.78
C GLY A 20 -4.56 6.65 -10.64
N GLN A 21 -4.71 7.43 -9.56
CA GLN A 21 -3.87 8.58 -9.30
C GLN A 21 -2.52 8.16 -8.68
N LEU A 22 -1.44 8.81 -9.09
CA LEU A 22 -0.12 8.62 -8.50
C LEU A 22 0.02 9.42 -7.21
N TYR A 23 0.60 8.78 -6.20
CA TYR A 23 0.90 9.38 -4.91
C TYR A 23 2.37 9.11 -4.56
N ALA A 24 3.06 10.13 -4.06
CA ALA A 24 4.44 10.00 -3.60
C ALA A 24 4.49 9.25 -2.26
N ILE A 25 5.46 8.34 -2.14
CA ILE A 25 5.82 7.65 -0.90
C ILE A 25 7.32 7.89 -0.70
N ASP A 26 7.65 8.63 0.35
CA ASP A 26 9.03 8.89 0.72
C ASP A 26 9.48 7.88 1.78
N LEU A 27 10.49 7.08 1.44
CA LEU A 27 11.17 6.19 2.39
C LEU A 27 12.45 6.88 2.85
N LYS A 28 12.58 7.09 4.16
CA LYS A 28 13.74 7.74 4.78
C LYS A 28 14.25 6.89 5.92
N GLU A 29 15.57 6.74 6.00
CA GLU A 29 16.21 6.16 7.17
C GLU A 29 15.96 7.10 8.37
N ALA A 30 15.39 6.58 9.44
CA ALA A 30 15.03 7.36 10.61
C ALA A 30 16.25 7.66 11.50
N ARG A 31 17.30 6.82 11.41
CA ARG A 31 18.51 6.92 12.24
C ARG A 31 19.77 6.79 11.39
N PRO A 32 20.03 7.74 10.49
CA PRO A 32 21.17 7.68 9.58
C PRO A 32 22.53 7.66 10.30
N GLU A 33 22.60 8.16 11.54
CA GLU A 33 23.80 8.15 12.37
C GLU A 33 24.13 6.78 12.97
N GLN A 34 23.17 5.85 12.97
CA GLN A 34 23.31 4.49 13.50
C GLN A 34 23.54 3.45 12.40
N THR A 35 23.51 3.87 11.14
CA THR A 35 23.81 3.00 10.00
C THR A 35 25.21 3.29 9.49
N ASP A 36 25.92 2.23 9.13
CA ASP A 36 27.31 2.24 8.63
C ASP A 36 27.44 2.77 7.19
N GLY A 37 26.42 3.47 6.69
CA GLY A 37 26.39 4.09 5.36
C GLY A 37 26.39 3.12 4.16
N ASN A 38 26.61 1.82 4.38
CA ASN A 38 26.76 0.81 3.32
C ASN A 38 25.75 -0.35 3.42
N THR A 39 24.68 -0.16 4.18
CA THR A 39 23.62 -1.16 4.33
C THR A 39 22.60 -1.04 3.19
N MET A 40 22.42 -2.11 2.42
CA MET A 40 21.36 -2.21 1.41
C MET A 40 20.08 -2.76 2.04
N VAL A 41 18.97 -2.05 1.88
CA VAL A 41 17.65 -2.46 2.37
C VAL A 41 16.73 -2.74 1.19
N THR A 42 15.97 -3.82 1.26
CA THR A 42 14.89 -4.11 0.31
C THR A 42 13.55 -3.81 0.96
N THR A 43 12.78 -2.87 0.39
CA THR A 43 11.42 -2.55 0.83
C THR A 43 10.40 -3.11 -0.15
N THR A 44 9.41 -3.83 0.37
CA THR A 44 8.26 -4.31 -0.42
C THR A 44 7.02 -3.49 -0.08
N ILE A 45 6.39 -2.89 -1.09
CA ILE A 45 5.11 -2.17 -0.95
C ILE A 45 3.99 -3.05 -1.54
N SER A 46 2.94 -3.28 -0.76
CA SER A 46 1.81 -4.13 -1.16
C SER A 46 0.47 -3.54 -0.72
N ILE A 47 -0.59 -3.82 -1.48
CA ILE A 47 -1.98 -3.58 -1.08
C ILE A 47 -2.55 -4.88 -0.54
N THR A 48 -3.17 -4.84 0.64
CA THR A 48 -3.77 -6.02 1.29
C THR A 48 -5.04 -5.66 2.04
N PHE A 49 -5.78 -6.67 2.50
CA PHE A 49 -6.99 -6.50 3.29
C PHE A 49 -6.64 -6.23 4.77
N HIS A 50 -7.25 -5.19 5.34
CA HIS A 50 -7.06 -4.80 6.74
C HIS A 50 -7.64 -5.82 7.74
N GLU A 51 -8.79 -6.41 7.42
CA GLU A 51 -9.46 -7.38 8.29
C GLU A 51 -8.79 -8.75 8.24
N LYS A 52 -8.58 -9.36 9.42
CA LYS A 52 -7.95 -10.69 9.53
C LYS A 52 -8.77 -11.77 8.82
N SER A 53 -10.09 -11.74 8.98
CA SER A 53 -11.01 -12.65 8.30
C SER A 53 -10.90 -12.53 6.77
N HIS A 54 -10.81 -11.30 6.25
CA HIS A 54 -10.65 -11.08 4.81
C HIS A 54 -9.30 -11.56 4.28
N ARG A 55 -8.23 -11.48 5.07
CA ARG A 55 -6.92 -12.03 4.69
C ARG A 55 -6.94 -13.55 4.49
N GLN A 56 -7.72 -14.28 5.28
CA GLN A 56 -7.83 -15.75 5.15
C GLN A 56 -8.41 -16.18 3.80
N VAL A 57 -9.28 -15.36 3.23
CA VAL A 57 -9.95 -15.60 1.94
C VAL A 57 -9.48 -14.65 0.84
N ALA A 58 -8.33 -13.98 1.02
CA ALA A 58 -7.84 -12.92 0.14
C ALA A 58 -7.69 -13.38 -1.33
N ASN A 59 -7.31 -14.65 -1.55
CA ASN A 59 -7.18 -15.20 -2.89
C ASN A 59 -8.50 -15.13 -3.68
N ASN A 60 -9.63 -15.39 -3.03
CA ASN A 60 -10.96 -15.33 -3.65
C ASN A 60 -11.31 -13.89 -4.04
N TYR A 61 -11.05 -12.92 -3.15
CA TYR A 61 -11.29 -11.51 -3.46
C TYR A 61 -10.40 -10.99 -4.58
N TRP A 62 -9.12 -11.34 -4.60
CA TRP A 62 -8.22 -10.94 -5.67
C TRP A 62 -8.60 -11.57 -7.01
N LYS A 63 -8.99 -12.85 -7.03
CA LYS A 63 -9.51 -13.51 -8.24
C LYS A 63 -10.79 -12.85 -8.75
N PHE A 64 -11.72 -12.55 -7.86
CA PHE A 64 -12.95 -11.85 -8.20
C PHE A 64 -12.64 -10.45 -8.76
N TRP A 65 -11.77 -9.68 -8.11
CA TRP A 65 -11.35 -8.37 -8.63
C TRP A 65 -10.70 -8.50 -10.02
N LEU A 66 -9.81 -9.48 -10.23
CA LEU A 66 -9.18 -9.73 -11.53
C LEU A 66 -10.22 -10.04 -12.61
N SER A 67 -11.24 -10.85 -12.31
CA SER A 67 -12.26 -11.23 -13.29
C SER A 67 -13.12 -10.06 -13.78
N GLN A 68 -13.12 -8.94 -13.06
CA GLN A 68 -13.81 -7.71 -13.45
C GLN A 68 -12.94 -6.76 -14.29
N GLN A 69 -11.65 -7.06 -14.47
CA GLN A 69 -10.76 -6.20 -15.24
C GLN A 69 -10.89 -6.47 -16.74
N ARG A 70 -10.74 -5.42 -17.55
CA ARG A 70 -10.79 -5.52 -19.02
C ARG A 70 -9.53 -6.15 -19.62
N SER A 71 -8.42 -6.12 -18.89
CA SER A 71 -7.12 -6.61 -19.35
C SER A 71 -6.62 -7.73 -18.44
N THR A 72 -5.96 -8.71 -19.05
CA THR A 72 -5.36 -9.86 -18.36
C THR A 72 -4.09 -9.51 -17.58
N ASP A 73 -3.49 -8.34 -17.84
CA ASP A 73 -2.29 -7.83 -17.16
C ASP A 73 -2.59 -6.80 -16.07
N ALA A 74 -3.87 -6.68 -15.67
CA ALA A 74 -4.30 -5.69 -14.69
C ALA A 74 -3.57 -5.84 -13.35
N ARG A 75 -3.06 -4.73 -12.82
CA ARG A 75 -2.35 -4.66 -11.54
C ARG A 75 -3.12 -3.81 -10.54
N ALA A 76 -3.21 -4.28 -9.30
CA ALA A 76 -3.83 -3.54 -8.21
C ALA A 76 -2.96 -2.36 -7.75
N ILE A 77 -1.64 -2.47 -7.93
CA ILE A 77 -0.65 -1.44 -7.64
C ILE A 77 0.25 -1.25 -8.86
N SER A 78 0.52 0.01 -9.18
CA SER A 78 1.49 0.41 -10.20
C SER A 78 2.49 1.36 -9.57
N ILE A 79 3.76 1.23 -9.97
CA ILE A 79 4.82 2.15 -9.55
C ILE A 79 5.00 3.15 -10.69
N GLY A 80 4.94 4.44 -10.35
CA GLY A 80 5.24 5.50 -11.31
C GLY A 80 6.65 5.36 -11.84
N LYS A 81 6.89 5.77 -13.10
CA LYS A 81 8.26 5.84 -13.62
C LYS A 81 8.99 6.96 -12.87
N SER A 82 10.17 6.65 -12.35
CA SER A 82 11.13 7.64 -11.84
C SER A 82 11.98 8.20 -12.97
#